data_AF-A0A9R1UEV8-F1
#
_entry.id   AF-A0A9R1UEV8-F1
#
_cell.length_a   1.000
_cell.length_b   1.000
_cell.length_c   1.000
_cell.angle_alpha   90.00
_cell.angle_beta   90.00
_cell.angle_gamma   90.00
#
_symmetry.space_group_name_H-M   'P 1'
#
loop_
_entity.id
_entity.type
_entity.pdbx_description
1 polymer ?
#
loop_
_entity_poly.entity_id
_entity_poly.type
_entity_poly.pdbx_seq_one_letter_code
_entity_poly.pdbx_strand_id
1 'polypeptide(L)'
;MNGCQTHVDDTENLKTHRSILVGNIHVFFNPSRGDIKLGQVRLFLAKAHRLLETWGNIPIILGGDFNSMPQLNIQHHERKKICGQNCPLHYPTFQCHSNYYSSRWNKEEIRLATGTKHSTYLKHKLKLKSAYHGVPATRLTRDEYGEPLATSFHSRFMGTVDYIW
;
A
#
# COMPACT_ATOMS: atom_id res chain seq x y z
N MET A 1 -49.18 28.62 -39.09
CA MET A 1 -48.31 29.52 -38.30
C MET A 1 -47.93 28.75 -37.04
N ASN A 2 -46.84 27.99 -37.08
CA ASN A 2 -45.50 28.33 -36.55
C ASN A 2 -45.51 28.39 -35.01
N GLY A 3 -44.72 27.64 -34.22
CA GLY A 3 -43.59 26.72 -34.44
C GLY A 3 -43.46 25.80 -33.20
N CYS A 4 -42.93 24.58 -33.30
CA CYS A 4 -41.50 24.21 -33.36
C CYS A 4 -40.79 24.23 -31.98
N GLN A 5 -40.54 23.01 -31.46
CA GLN A 5 -39.39 22.56 -30.64
C GLN A 5 -39.21 23.16 -29.22
N THR A 6 -38.73 22.43 -28.21
CA THR A 6 -37.69 21.39 -28.19
C THR A 6 -37.96 20.33 -27.11
N HIS A 7 -37.80 19.05 -27.46
CA HIS A 7 -37.23 18.05 -26.56
C HIS A 7 -35.88 18.57 -26.08
N VAL A 8 -35.76 18.98 -24.83
CA VAL A 8 -34.46 19.25 -24.20
C VAL A 8 -34.11 18.04 -23.35
N ASP A 9 -33.62 17.03 -24.05
CA ASP A 9 -32.42 16.27 -23.71
C ASP A 9 -32.12 16.11 -22.20
N ASP A 10 -32.78 15.15 -21.54
CA ASP A 10 -32.34 14.59 -20.25
C ASP A 10 -30.92 13.99 -20.32
N THR A 11 -30.35 13.90 -21.52
CA THR A 11 -29.01 13.40 -21.84
C THR A 11 -27.88 14.39 -21.49
N GLU A 12 -28.19 15.68 -21.25
CA GLU A 12 -27.20 16.69 -20.81
C GLU A 12 -26.87 16.60 -19.31
N ASN A 13 -27.73 16.01 -18.48
CA ASN A 13 -27.51 15.91 -17.03
C ASN A 13 -26.62 14.72 -16.62
N LEU A 14 -26.26 13.85 -17.57
CA LEU A 14 -25.38 12.68 -17.34
C LEU A 14 -23.87 13.02 -17.43
N LYS A 15 -23.50 14.28 -17.70
CA LYS A 15 -22.12 14.69 -17.98
C LYS A 15 -21.29 15.19 -16.80
N THR A 16 -21.72 15.06 -15.53
CA THR A 16 -20.98 15.70 -14.42
C THR A 16 -20.77 14.87 -13.15
N HIS A 17 -21.05 13.56 -13.15
CA HIS A 17 -20.64 12.73 -12.01
C HIS A 17 -19.15 12.37 -12.12
N ARG A 18 -18.31 13.18 -11.49
CA ARG A 18 -16.90 12.84 -11.25
C ARG A 18 -16.87 11.72 -10.21
N SER A 19 -16.57 10.51 -10.66
CA SER A 19 -16.36 9.36 -9.80
C SER A 19 -14.90 9.26 -9.37
N ILE A 20 -14.68 8.77 -8.15
CA ILE A 20 -13.36 8.43 -7.61
C ILE A 20 -13.43 7.04 -6.98
N LEU A 21 -12.42 6.22 -7.21
CA LEU A 21 -12.30 4.92 -6.56
C LEU A 21 -11.54 5.10 -5.24
N VAL A 22 -12.18 4.74 -4.13
CA VAL A 22 -11.55 4.73 -2.81
C VAL A 22 -11.43 3.29 -2.33
N GLY A 23 -10.20 2.84 -2.08
CA GLY A 23 -9.92 1.54 -1.47
C GLY A 23 -9.35 1.72 -0.08
N ASN A 24 -9.78 0.90 0.88
CA ASN A 24 -9.19 0.83 2.21
C ASN A 24 -8.78 -0.61 2.54
N ILE A 25 -7.68 -0.79 3.26
CA ILE A 25 -7.21 -2.10 3.71
C ILE A 25 -6.66 -2.05 5.15
N HIS A 26 -6.81 -3.15 5.88
CA HIS A 26 -6.05 -3.40 7.09
C HIS A 26 -5.35 -4.75 6.91
N VAL A 27 -4.05 -4.70 6.62
CA VAL A 27 -3.21 -5.87 6.33
C VAL A 27 -2.91 -6.63 7.62
N PHE A 28 -2.80 -7.95 7.52
CA PHE A 28 -2.54 -8.84 8.66
C PHE A 28 -1.34 -8.38 9.48
N PHE A 29 -1.47 -8.34 10.81
CA PHE A 29 -0.46 -7.70 11.66
C PHE A 29 0.82 -8.54 11.84
N ASN A 30 0.73 -9.88 11.86
CA ASN A 30 1.82 -10.74 12.34
C ASN A 30 3.16 -10.45 11.63
N PRO A 31 4.16 -9.91 12.34
CA PRO A 31 5.45 -9.51 11.74
C PRO A 31 6.25 -10.67 11.12
N SER A 32 5.93 -11.92 11.46
CA SER A 32 6.59 -13.11 10.92
C SER A 32 5.93 -13.65 9.65
N ARG A 33 4.82 -13.04 9.19
CA ARG A 33 4.02 -13.51 8.05
C ARG A 33 3.98 -12.52 6.90
N GLY A 34 5.16 -12.04 6.49
CA GLY A 34 5.31 -11.16 5.32
C GLY A 34 4.75 -11.76 4.03
N ASP A 35 4.69 -13.09 3.93
CA ASP A 35 4.07 -13.84 2.83
C ASP A 35 2.57 -13.53 2.68
N ILE A 36 1.85 -13.54 3.81
CA ILE A 36 0.44 -13.18 3.87
C ILE A 36 0.26 -11.69 3.55
N LYS A 37 1.06 -10.82 4.19
CA LYS A 37 0.93 -9.37 4.03
C LYS A 37 1.11 -8.94 2.56
N LEU A 38 2.16 -9.42 1.91
CA LEU A 38 2.41 -9.16 0.49
C LEU A 38 1.29 -9.74 -0.39
N GLY A 39 0.78 -10.93 -0.06
CA GLY A 39 -0.35 -11.53 -0.77
C GLY A 39 -1.60 -10.67 -0.69
N GLN A 40 -1.92 -10.13 0.50
CA GLN A 40 -3.07 -9.24 0.70
C GLN A 40 -2.91 -7.94 -0.10
N VAL A 41 -1.75 -7.28 0.00
CA VAL A 41 -1.47 -6.05 -0.77
C VAL A 41 -1.52 -6.29 -2.27
N ARG A 42 -0.95 -7.41 -2.76
CA ARG A 42 -1.03 -7.81 -4.18
C ARG A 42 -2.46 -7.91 -4.67
N LEU A 43 -3.30 -8.64 -3.93
CA LEU A 43 -4.71 -8.86 -4.31
C LEU A 43 -5.50 -7.55 -4.26
N PHE A 44 -5.24 -6.71 -3.27
CA PHE A 44 -5.85 -5.38 -3.15
C PHE A 44 -5.52 -4.48 -4.35
N LEU A 45 -4.23 -4.35 -4.70
CA LEU A 45 -3.78 -3.56 -5.85
C LEU A 45 -4.29 -4.14 -7.18
N ALA A 46 -4.34 -5.46 -7.33
CA ALA A 46 -4.89 -6.11 -8.52
C ALA A 46 -6.39 -5.83 -8.68
N LYS A 47 -7.16 -5.86 -7.58
CA LYS A 47 -8.58 -5.54 -7.59
C LYS A 47 -8.82 -4.06 -7.92
N ALA A 48 -8.05 -3.16 -7.31
CA ALA A 48 -8.07 -1.73 -7.59
C ALA A 48 -7.81 -1.43 -9.07
N HIS A 49 -6.76 -2.02 -9.65
CA HIS A 49 -6.46 -1.88 -11.08
C HIS A 49 -7.59 -2.39 -11.98
N ARG A 50 -8.20 -3.53 -11.65
CA ARG A 50 -9.32 -4.07 -12.44
C ARG A 50 -10.53 -3.14 -12.42
N LEU A 51 -10.84 -2.56 -11.26
CA LEU A 51 -11.95 -1.60 -11.13
C LEU A 51 -11.65 -0.31 -11.90
N LEU A 52 -10.41 0.16 -11.83
CA LEU A 52 -9.93 1.31 -12.61
C LEU A 52 -10.17 1.11 -14.12
N GLU A 53 -9.78 -0.04 -14.68
CA GLU A 53 -10.01 -0.38 -16.09
C GLU A 53 -11.51 -0.47 -16.43
N THR A 54 -12.31 -1.06 -15.53
CA THR A 54 -13.75 -1.24 -15.74
C THR A 54 -14.49 0.10 -15.73
N TRP A 55 -14.02 1.07 -14.95
CA TRP A 55 -14.70 2.35 -14.72
C TRP A 55 -14.11 3.50 -15.55
N GLY A 56 -13.25 3.21 -16.54
CA GLY A 56 -12.75 4.22 -17.46
C GLY A 56 -11.60 5.08 -16.90
N ASN A 57 -10.71 4.48 -16.10
CA ASN A 57 -9.52 5.11 -15.54
C ASN A 57 -9.80 6.34 -14.66
N ILE A 58 -10.85 6.27 -13.83
CA ILE A 58 -11.14 7.32 -12.84
C ILE A 58 -10.01 7.49 -11.82
N PRO A 59 -9.87 8.65 -11.16
CA PRO A 59 -8.92 8.81 -10.06
C PRO A 59 -9.09 7.73 -8.99
N ILE A 60 -7.98 7.33 -8.37
CA ILE A 60 -7.95 6.33 -7.31
C ILE A 60 -7.22 6.87 -6.09
N ILE A 61 -7.77 6.58 -4.90
CA ILE A 61 -7.12 6.78 -3.61
C ILE A 61 -7.11 5.44 -2.90
N LEU A 62 -5.93 4.99 -2.47
CA LEU A 62 -5.80 3.76 -1.68
C LEU A 62 -5.24 4.09 -0.31
N GLY A 63 -6.01 3.79 0.73
CA GLY A 63 -5.62 4.05 2.11
C GLY A 63 -5.56 2.80 2.97
N GLY A 64 -4.98 2.94 4.15
CA GLY A 64 -5.19 2.01 5.25
C GLY A 64 -3.93 1.66 6.03
N ASP A 65 -4.08 0.71 6.95
CA ASP A 65 -2.98 0.15 7.74
C ASP A 65 -2.38 -1.04 6.99
N PHE A 66 -1.19 -0.85 6.45
CA PHE A 66 -0.47 -1.88 5.71
C PHE A 66 0.35 -2.79 6.62
N ASN A 67 0.44 -2.48 7.92
CA ASN A 67 1.24 -3.20 8.91
C ASN A 67 2.67 -3.50 8.40
N SER A 68 3.21 -2.58 7.60
CA SER A 68 4.48 -2.73 6.89
C SER A 68 5.11 -1.36 6.65
N MET A 69 6.41 -1.23 6.94
CA MET A 69 7.20 -0.05 6.58
C MET A 69 7.50 -0.01 5.07
N PRO A 70 7.95 1.13 4.50
CA PRO A 70 8.04 1.33 3.03
C PRO A 70 9.03 0.38 2.31
N GLN A 71 9.87 -0.35 3.05
CA GLN A 71 10.90 -1.24 2.52
C GLN A 71 10.34 -2.62 2.09
N LEU A 72 9.46 -2.64 1.08
CA LEU A 72 8.90 -3.87 0.51
C LEU A 72 9.81 -4.53 -0.54
N ASN A 73 11.13 -4.54 -0.32
CA ASN A 73 12.04 -5.22 -1.26
C ASN A 73 12.28 -6.69 -0.87
N ILE A 74 11.61 -7.59 -1.59
CA ILE A 74 11.73 -9.05 -1.42
C ILE A 74 13.18 -9.54 -1.62
N GLN A 75 14.03 -8.83 -2.38
CA GLN A 75 15.43 -9.23 -2.60
C GLN A 75 16.34 -8.99 -1.40
N HIS A 76 16.09 -7.95 -0.61
CA HIS A 76 17.00 -7.52 0.45
C HIS A 76 16.50 -7.83 1.86
N HIS A 77 15.26 -8.29 2.00
CA HIS A 77 14.65 -8.49 3.30
C HIS A 77 14.28 -9.96 3.57
N GLU A 78 14.94 -10.54 4.57
CA GLU A 78 14.61 -11.84 5.17
C GLU A 78 13.15 -11.87 5.65
N ARG A 79 12.54 -13.06 5.80
CA ARG A 79 11.14 -13.30 6.21
C ARG A 79 10.52 -12.31 7.21
N LYS A 80 11.33 -11.83 8.16
CA LYS A 80 10.96 -10.95 9.28
C LYS A 80 11.20 -9.45 9.00
N LYS A 81 11.88 -9.09 7.92
CA LYS A 81 12.31 -7.71 7.62
C LYS A 81 11.43 -7.02 6.57
N ILE A 82 10.63 -7.75 5.79
CA ILE A 82 9.74 -7.14 4.77
C ILE A 82 8.78 -6.13 5.40
N CYS A 83 8.35 -6.37 6.64
CA CYS A 83 7.39 -5.48 7.31
C CYS A 83 8.05 -4.32 8.06
N GLY A 84 9.38 -4.31 8.25
CA GLY A 84 10.09 -3.35 9.12
C GLY A 84 9.70 -3.38 10.61
N GLN A 85 8.60 -4.05 10.98
CA GLN A 85 8.06 -4.10 12.35
C GLN A 85 8.92 -4.82 13.38
N ASN A 86 9.93 -5.59 12.94
CA ASN A 86 10.78 -6.35 13.86
C ASN A 86 12.05 -5.58 14.29
N CYS A 87 12.43 -4.49 13.62
CA CYS A 87 13.54 -3.64 14.07
C CYS A 87 13.21 -2.18 13.77
N PRO A 88 12.93 -1.33 14.78
CA PRO A 88 12.91 0.10 14.55
C PRO A 88 14.32 0.51 14.13
N LEU A 89 14.49 0.82 12.84
CA LEU A 89 15.66 1.53 12.36
C LEU A 89 15.74 2.81 13.19
N HIS A 90 16.86 3.02 13.89
CA HIS A 90 17.30 4.28 14.51
C HIS A 90 17.08 4.59 16.01
N TYR A 91 16.51 3.74 16.87
CA TYR A 91 16.46 4.03 18.32
C TYR A 91 17.18 2.99 19.19
N PRO A 92 18.34 3.32 19.81
CA PRO A 92 19.19 2.38 20.57
C PRO A 92 18.52 1.73 21.79
N THR A 93 17.39 2.27 22.25
CA THR A 93 16.71 1.82 23.48
C THR A 93 15.89 0.55 23.29
N PHE A 94 15.65 0.09 22.06
CA PHE A 94 14.89 -1.12 21.78
C PHE A 94 15.81 -2.24 21.27
N GLN A 95 16.40 -3.00 22.20
CA GLN A 95 17.16 -4.22 21.87
C GLN A 95 16.23 -5.29 21.28
N CYS A 96 16.16 -5.37 19.96
CA CYS A 96 15.53 -6.49 19.28
C CYS A 96 16.44 -7.72 19.35
N HIS A 97 16.12 -8.63 20.27
CA HIS A 97 16.68 -9.97 20.30
C HIS A 97 15.95 -10.86 19.29
N SER A 98 16.22 -10.68 17.99
CA SER A 98 15.74 -11.60 16.97
C SER A 98 16.71 -12.78 16.84
N ASN A 99 16.32 -13.97 17.34
CA ASN A 99 17.02 -15.21 17.02
C ASN A 99 17.13 -15.39 15.49
N TYR A 100 18.36 -15.24 14.99
CA TYR A 100 18.76 -15.24 13.58
C TYR A 100 18.71 -16.65 12.99
N TYR A 101 17.50 -17.18 12.79
CA TYR A 101 17.34 -18.33 11.91
C TYR A 101 17.12 -17.85 10.48
N SER A 102 18.24 -17.73 9.75
CA SER A 102 18.29 -17.59 8.29
C SER A 102 17.44 -18.70 7.69
N SER A 103 16.28 -18.32 7.15
CA SER A 103 15.42 -19.28 6.51
C SER A 103 14.79 -18.62 5.29
N ARG A 104 15.37 -18.99 4.14
CA ARG A 104 14.94 -18.60 2.79
C ARG A 104 13.44 -18.87 2.63
N TRP A 105 12.74 -17.97 1.94
CA TRP A 105 11.33 -18.17 1.60
C TRP A 105 11.14 -19.51 0.89
N ASN A 106 10.17 -20.29 1.33
CA ASN A 106 9.82 -21.53 0.65
C ASN A 106 8.95 -21.22 -0.58
N LYS A 107 8.83 -22.19 -1.51
CA LYS A 107 8.09 -21.98 -2.78
C LYS A 107 6.62 -21.62 -2.57
N GLU A 108 6.02 -22.07 -1.48
CA GLU A 108 4.62 -21.81 -1.15
C GLU A 108 4.44 -20.39 -0.60
N GLU A 109 5.35 -19.91 0.25
CA GLU A 109 5.40 -18.51 0.72
C GLU A 109 5.58 -17.54 -0.45
N ILE A 110 6.48 -17.86 -1.39
CA ILE A 110 6.67 -17.06 -2.62
C ILE A 110 5.38 -17.05 -3.46
N ARG A 111 4.71 -18.20 -3.58
CA ARG A 111 3.44 -18.31 -4.30
C ARG A 111 2.33 -17.50 -3.64
N LEU A 112 2.25 -17.50 -2.31
CA LEU A 112 1.27 -16.71 -1.56
C LEU A 112 1.49 -15.22 -1.78
N ALA A 113 2.72 -14.75 -1.61
CA ALA A 113 3.08 -13.34 -1.77
C ALA A 113 2.91 -12.85 -3.21
N THR A 114 3.46 -13.57 -4.19
CA THR A 114 3.57 -13.06 -5.57
C THR A 114 2.51 -13.60 -6.51
N GLY A 115 1.79 -14.66 -6.13
CA GLY A 115 0.88 -15.41 -7.01
C GLY A 115 1.59 -16.41 -7.92
N THR A 116 2.93 -16.47 -7.91
CA THR A 116 3.73 -17.38 -8.75
C THR A 116 4.83 -18.04 -7.92
N LYS A 117 5.34 -19.19 -8.36
CA LYS A 117 6.46 -19.86 -7.67
C LYS A 117 7.84 -19.32 -8.08
N HIS A 118 7.90 -18.47 -9.10
CA HIS A 118 9.15 -18.10 -9.79
C HIS A 118 9.50 -16.62 -9.69
N SER A 119 8.55 -15.75 -9.37
CA SER A 119 8.84 -14.33 -9.19
C SER A 119 9.27 -14.04 -7.76
N THR A 120 10.35 -13.30 -7.61
CA THR A 120 10.74 -12.65 -6.34
C THR A 120 10.38 -11.18 -6.32
N TYR A 121 9.58 -10.69 -7.27
CA TYR A 121 9.16 -9.30 -7.33
C TYR A 121 7.64 -9.21 -7.41
N LEU A 122 7.07 -8.33 -6.59
CA LEU A 122 5.68 -7.90 -6.71
C LEU A 122 5.67 -6.65 -7.59
N LYS A 123 4.97 -6.73 -8.73
CA LYS A 123 4.77 -5.60 -9.64
C LYS A 123 3.28 -5.27 -9.68
N HIS A 124 2.94 -3.98 -9.64
CA HIS A 124 1.59 -3.48 -9.90
C HIS A 124 1.63 -2.43 -11.02
N LYS A 125 0.47 -2.20 -11.65
CA LYS A 125 0.34 -1.27 -12.78
C LYS A 125 -0.11 0.14 -12.38
N LEU A 126 -0.57 0.31 -11.14
CA LEU A 126 -1.02 1.61 -10.61
C LEU A 126 0.15 2.58 -10.45
N LYS A 127 -0.05 3.86 -10.78
CA LYS A 127 0.93 4.94 -10.57
C LYS A 127 0.59 5.67 -9.27
N LEU A 128 1.05 5.13 -8.15
CA LEU A 128 0.74 5.62 -6.81
C LEU A 128 1.86 6.50 -6.26
N LYS A 129 1.51 7.47 -5.41
CA LYS A 129 2.47 8.29 -4.66
C LYS A 129 1.91 8.52 -3.26
N SER A 130 2.74 8.35 -2.24
CA SER A 130 2.32 8.65 -0.87
C SER A 130 1.92 10.12 -0.74
N ALA A 131 0.73 10.35 -0.20
CA ALA A 131 0.23 11.70 0.10
C ALA A 131 1.12 12.42 1.12
N TYR A 132 1.81 11.68 2.01
CA TYR A 132 2.72 12.28 2.99
C TYR A 132 3.92 12.99 2.34
N HIS A 133 4.36 12.53 1.17
CA HIS A 133 5.45 13.14 0.42
C HIS A 133 5.09 14.56 -0.09
N GLY A 134 3.80 14.85 -0.26
CA GLY A 134 3.31 16.16 -0.69
C GLY A 134 3.24 17.22 0.43
N VAL A 135 3.48 16.82 1.68
CA VAL A 135 3.34 17.72 2.84
C VAL A 135 4.70 18.30 3.23
N PRO A 136 4.86 19.64 3.31
CA PRO A 136 6.10 20.27 3.76
C PRO A 136 6.54 19.73 5.11
N ALA A 137 7.80 19.32 5.21
CA ALA A 137 8.32 18.69 6.42
C ALA A 137 9.83 18.83 6.54
N THR A 138 10.35 18.60 7.75
CA THR A 138 11.78 18.64 8.03
C THR A 138 12.34 17.23 8.21
N ARG A 139 13.68 17.10 8.18
CA ARG A 139 14.38 15.85 8.51
C ARG A 139 14.13 15.36 9.94
N LEU A 140 13.56 16.19 10.82
CA LEU A 140 13.16 15.80 12.17
C LEU A 140 11.82 15.06 12.21
N THR A 141 11.03 15.15 11.15
CA THR A 141 9.65 14.63 11.08
C THR A 141 9.44 13.61 9.96
N ARG A 142 10.47 13.37 9.15
CA ARG A 142 10.45 12.48 7.98
C ARG A 142 11.65 11.56 7.94
N ASP A 143 11.46 10.38 7.36
CA ASP A 143 12.53 9.46 7.00
C ASP A 143 13.24 9.87 5.70
N GLU A 144 14.18 9.03 5.25
CA GLU A 144 14.94 9.23 4.01
C GLU A 144 14.08 9.14 2.73
N TYR A 145 12.87 8.59 2.81
CA TYR A 145 11.92 8.43 1.70
C TYR A 145 10.84 9.52 1.68
N GLY A 146 10.85 10.42 2.67
CA GLY A 146 9.86 11.49 2.81
C GLY A 146 8.56 11.05 3.47
N GLU A 147 8.53 9.86 4.08
CA GLU A 147 7.41 9.38 4.89
C GLU A 147 7.53 9.89 6.33
N PRO A 148 6.44 9.97 7.11
CA PRO A 148 6.51 10.31 8.54
C PRO A 148 7.47 9.38 9.29
N LEU A 149 8.06 9.84 10.40
CA LEU A 149 8.83 8.94 11.27
C LEU A 149 7.95 7.86 11.91
N ALA A 150 6.70 8.19 12.22
CA ALA A 150 5.72 7.26 12.77
C ALA A 150 4.30 7.65 12.41
N THR A 151 3.48 6.64 12.12
CA THR A 151 2.00 6.72 12.14
C THR A 151 1.43 5.90 13.28
N SER A 152 2.21 4.95 13.80
CA SER A 152 1.94 4.20 15.02
C SER A 152 3.11 4.33 15.99
N PHE A 153 2.82 4.67 17.24
CA PHE A 153 3.82 4.85 18.29
C PHE A 153 3.30 4.35 19.64
N HIS A 154 3.94 3.31 20.17
CA HIS A 154 3.66 2.76 21.49
C HIS A 154 4.91 2.08 22.08
N SER A 155 4.79 1.51 23.28
CA SER A 155 5.91 0.93 24.06
C SER A 155 6.69 -0.21 23.39
N ARG A 156 6.22 -0.75 22.27
CA ARG A 156 6.86 -1.90 21.58
C ARG A 156 7.13 -1.65 20.10
N PHE A 157 6.64 -0.54 19.54
CA PHE A 157 6.80 -0.23 18.14
C PHE A 157 6.66 1.28 17.89
N MET A 158 7.50 1.77 17.00
CA MET A 158 7.42 3.11 16.42
C MET A 158 7.73 2.97 14.93
N GLY A 159 6.84 3.43 14.07
CA GLY A 159 7.07 3.42 12.64
C GLY A 159 5.84 3.78 11.81
N THR A 160 6.07 3.96 10.52
CA THR A 160 5.03 4.26 9.54
C THR A 160 4.49 2.96 8.95
N VAL A 161 3.21 2.73 9.20
CA VAL A 161 2.45 1.55 8.72
C VAL A 161 1.15 1.93 8.04
N ASP A 162 0.70 3.17 8.23
CA ASP A 162 -0.50 3.74 7.63
C ASP A 162 -0.12 4.57 6.42
N TYR A 163 -0.80 4.39 5.30
CA TYR A 163 -0.52 5.11 4.05
C TYR A 163 -1.80 5.60 3.39
N ILE A 164 -1.65 6.71 2.65
CA ILE A 164 -2.63 7.18 1.68
C ILE A 164 -1.85 7.36 0.37
N TRP A 165 -2.24 6.61 -0.66
CA TRP A 165 -1.59 6.51 -1.96
C TRP A 165 -2.43 7.09 -3.09
#